data_AF-A0A409VY95-F1
#
_entry.id   AF-A0A409VY95-F1
#
_cell.length_a   1.000
_cell.length_b   1.000
_cell.length_c   1.000
_cell.angle_alpha   90.00
_cell.angle_beta   90.00
_cell.angle_gamma   90.00
#
_symmetry.space_group_name_H-M   'P 1'
#
loop_
_entity.id
_entity.type
_entity.pdbx_description
1 polymer ?
#
loop_
_entity_poly.entity_id
_entity_poly.type
_entity_poly.pdbx_seq_one_letter_code
_entity_poly.pdbx_strand_id
1 'polypeptide(L)'
;MAYNQQILEALSPWQSLRFRDSEIPLKDAASSLSSTENLVIAKPVGKTSTRWMLYRANTEKVALFCHAGVWAWNSPLSTGNYVPEGQSAPEGLPEGRIQNQPNYKCELAYAFDTSVDDSLWKHFRIFEDHVKKQPNFNKGSRKRRSWQSGVDPSTRTKYVMGAKLFARRTPLNAKDANTADGQEYLVPYEIHPWILEGLRNFPELHQVPNPHRPMYYDLSEGVLRKLKDTNEPVFQKNDIVRVVFSMAFIIGGINWYPEVIPIEFTRVGKLPGYMTASADLSSFPSISADFTPLEIGSPVTLINLPVTLGKRKASEDPSTDSHIDKKSSSVTEDSKEDSPSTTTKSVKANETTDTDTVMTDSTAEPPPTTESTELEKTDDPDTVMTESSTEPSQTDTHAVTDTDALMTDANAADTPSTDDTNAASDQSEGGSDRPPPQSKSAGGKRRPADLAKKGKENKASNN
;
A
#
# COMPACT_ATOMS: atom_id res chain seq x y z
N MET A 1 -18.75 -20.57 1.45
CA MET A 1 -19.41 -20.72 0.13
C MET A 1 -20.41 -19.59 -0.11
N ALA A 2 -21.62 -19.61 0.47
CA ALA A 2 -22.64 -18.56 0.21
C ALA A 2 -22.13 -17.12 0.47
N TYR A 3 -21.47 -16.89 1.62
CA TYR A 3 -20.91 -15.58 1.96
C TYR A 3 -19.81 -15.10 1.00
N ASN A 4 -19.07 -16.01 0.34
CA ASN A 4 -18.00 -15.63 -0.59
C ASN A 4 -18.56 -14.81 -1.76
N GLN A 5 -19.70 -15.23 -2.31
CA GLN A 5 -20.38 -14.52 -3.41
C GLN A 5 -20.88 -13.14 -2.96
N GLN A 6 -21.49 -13.06 -1.76
CA GLN A 6 -21.98 -11.81 -1.19
C GLN A 6 -20.87 -10.79 -0.92
N ILE A 7 -19.69 -11.26 -0.50
CA ILE A 7 -18.49 -10.43 -0.34
C ILE A 7 -18.01 -9.89 -1.69
N LEU A 8 -17.94 -10.73 -2.73
CA LEU A 8 -17.55 -10.31 -4.09
C LEU A 8 -18.55 -9.30 -4.68
N GLU A 9 -19.85 -9.50 -4.47
CA GLU A 9 -20.92 -8.58 -4.87
C GLU A 9 -20.82 -7.23 -4.14
N ALA A 10 -20.49 -7.23 -2.84
CA ALA A 10 -20.28 -6.01 -2.06
C ALA A 10 -18.99 -5.25 -2.46
N LEU A 11 -17.94 -5.95 -2.91
CA LEU A 11 -16.69 -5.35 -3.37
C LEU A 11 -16.78 -4.78 -4.80
N SER A 12 -17.47 -5.47 -5.71
CA SER A 12 -17.43 -5.22 -7.15
C SER A 12 -17.69 -3.75 -7.57
N PRO A 13 -18.67 -3.00 -7.01
CA PRO A 13 -18.88 -1.59 -7.35
C PRO A 13 -17.67 -0.71 -7.04
N TRP A 14 -17.01 -0.95 -5.90
CA TRP A 14 -15.89 -0.13 -5.41
C TRP A 14 -14.58 -0.41 -6.17
N GLN A 15 -14.42 -1.62 -6.71
CA GLN A 15 -13.21 -2.02 -7.45
C GLN A 15 -13.05 -1.32 -8.80
N SER A 16 -14.14 -0.87 -9.42
CA SER A 16 -14.13 -0.06 -10.64
C SER A 16 -14.33 1.44 -10.38
N LEU A 17 -14.60 1.86 -9.13
CA LEU A 17 -14.92 3.25 -8.82
C LEU A 17 -13.67 4.15 -8.80
N ARG A 18 -13.69 5.20 -9.61
CA ARG A 18 -12.70 6.30 -9.61
C ARG A 18 -13.22 7.50 -8.83
N PHE A 19 -12.35 8.18 -8.11
CA PHE A 19 -12.63 9.53 -7.56
C PHE A 19 -11.97 10.63 -8.42
N ARG A 20 -11.01 10.28 -9.28
CA ARG A 20 -10.25 11.22 -10.13
C ARG A 20 -10.00 10.64 -11.52
N ASP A 21 -10.00 11.47 -12.56
CA ASP A 21 -9.70 11.03 -13.94
C ASP A 21 -8.21 10.70 -14.19
N SER A 22 -7.35 11.00 -13.23
CA SER A 22 -5.95 10.53 -13.19
C SER A 22 -5.84 9.05 -12.83
N GLU A 23 -6.82 8.50 -12.11
CA GLU A 23 -6.83 7.12 -11.61
C GLU A 23 -7.23 6.12 -12.69
N ILE A 24 -6.75 4.89 -12.55
CA ILE A 24 -7.05 3.77 -13.44
C ILE A 24 -7.47 2.57 -12.56
N PRO A 25 -8.64 1.95 -12.77
CA PRO A 25 -8.98 0.73 -12.05
C PRO A 25 -7.96 -0.37 -12.32
N LEU A 26 -7.55 -1.08 -11.27
CA LEU A 26 -6.49 -2.09 -11.32
C LEU A 26 -6.79 -3.20 -12.36
N LYS A 27 -8.07 -3.60 -12.43
CA LYS A 27 -8.61 -4.55 -13.39
C LYS A 27 -8.42 -4.07 -14.83
N ASP A 28 -8.92 -2.88 -15.15
CA ASP A 28 -8.88 -2.30 -16.49
C ASP A 28 -7.44 -2.12 -16.98
N ALA A 29 -6.55 -1.64 -16.10
CA ALA A 29 -5.13 -1.54 -16.38
C ALA A 29 -4.50 -2.89 -16.72
N ALA A 30 -4.78 -3.94 -15.94
CA ALA A 30 -4.26 -5.29 -16.21
C ALA A 30 -4.84 -5.90 -17.49
N SER A 31 -6.16 -5.77 -17.72
CA SER A 31 -6.82 -6.24 -18.95
C SER A 31 -6.28 -5.54 -20.20
N SER A 32 -5.97 -4.24 -20.12
CA SER A 32 -5.43 -3.48 -21.26
C SER A 32 -4.12 -4.05 -21.81
N LEU A 33 -3.32 -4.74 -20.98
CA LEU A 33 -2.04 -5.34 -21.35
C LEU A 33 -2.16 -6.64 -22.16
N SER A 34 -3.39 -7.11 -22.41
CA SER A 34 -3.70 -8.17 -23.38
C SER A 34 -4.38 -7.61 -24.65
N SER A 35 -4.47 -6.29 -24.78
CA SER A 35 -5.11 -5.60 -25.91
C SER A 35 -4.09 -4.84 -26.77
N THR A 36 -4.56 -4.21 -27.84
CA THR A 36 -3.77 -3.26 -28.65
C THR A 36 -3.53 -1.92 -27.95
N GLU A 37 -4.37 -1.55 -26.98
CA GLU A 37 -4.39 -0.23 -26.33
C GLU A 37 -4.00 -0.33 -24.85
N ASN A 38 -2.70 -0.53 -24.61
CA ASN A 38 -2.13 -0.55 -23.26
C ASN A 38 -2.39 0.76 -22.51
N LEU A 39 -3.12 0.72 -21.38
CA LEU A 39 -3.33 1.90 -20.53
C LEU A 39 -2.07 2.30 -19.74
N VAL A 40 -1.15 1.35 -19.52
CA VAL A 40 0.09 1.53 -18.76
C VAL A 40 1.31 0.93 -19.46
N ILE A 41 2.48 1.53 -19.23
CA ILE A 41 3.77 1.09 -19.76
C ILE A 41 4.82 1.09 -18.65
N ALA A 42 5.65 0.05 -18.59
CA ALA A 42 6.72 -0.04 -17.61
C ALA A 42 8.00 0.64 -18.15
N LYS A 43 8.57 1.60 -17.40
CA LYS A 43 9.81 2.30 -17.76
C LYS A 43 10.78 2.34 -16.56
N PRO A 44 12.11 2.38 -16.77
CA PRO A 44 13.08 2.60 -15.70
C PRO A 44 13.03 4.06 -15.22
N VAL A 45 13.17 4.29 -13.91
CA VAL A 45 13.19 5.62 -13.30
C VAL A 45 14.59 6.25 -13.45
N GLY A 46 14.93 6.60 -14.69
CA GLY A 46 16.27 7.06 -15.10
C GLY A 46 17.06 6.00 -15.89
N LYS A 47 18.08 6.44 -16.63
CA LYS A 47 18.77 5.64 -17.68
C LYS A 47 19.43 4.34 -17.19
N THR A 48 19.82 4.28 -15.93
CA THR A 48 20.56 3.15 -15.30
C THR A 48 19.84 2.59 -14.08
N SER A 49 18.54 2.87 -13.94
CA SER A 49 17.81 2.64 -12.69
C SER A 49 17.52 1.16 -12.38
N THR A 50 17.76 0.77 -11.14
CA THR A 50 17.27 -0.50 -10.56
C THR A 50 15.77 -0.44 -10.23
N ARG A 51 15.16 0.75 -10.20
CA ARG A 51 13.71 0.95 -10.03
C ARG A 51 13.06 1.15 -11.40
N TRP A 52 12.09 0.30 -11.70
CA TRP A 52 11.12 0.51 -12.79
C TRP A 52 9.79 0.95 -12.20
N MET A 53 8.99 1.71 -12.93
CA MET A 53 7.63 2.08 -12.53
C MET A 53 6.65 1.92 -13.69
N LEU A 54 5.37 1.74 -13.36
CA LEU A 54 4.28 1.82 -14.31
C LEU A 54 3.89 3.30 -14.52
N TYR A 55 3.89 3.71 -15.77
CA TYR A 55 3.47 5.04 -16.23
C TYR A 55 2.18 4.91 -17.04
N ARG A 56 1.28 5.89 -16.92
CA ARG A 56 0.09 5.97 -17.78
C ARG A 56 0.53 6.23 -19.21
N ALA A 57 0.05 5.40 -20.15
CA ALA A 57 0.41 5.51 -21.56
C ALA A 57 0.14 6.94 -22.09
N ASN A 58 0.95 7.36 -23.06
CA ASN A 58 0.83 8.64 -23.77
C ASN A 58 0.93 9.93 -22.92
N THR A 59 1.18 9.85 -21.61
CA THR A 59 1.16 11.04 -20.71
C THR A 59 2.43 11.29 -19.91
N GLU A 60 3.39 10.37 -19.92
CA GLU A 60 4.64 10.38 -19.11
C GLU A 60 4.45 10.49 -17.59
N LYS A 61 3.22 10.53 -17.08
CA LYS A 61 2.87 10.55 -15.66
C LYS A 61 2.88 9.13 -15.09
N VAL A 62 3.27 8.99 -13.82
CA VAL A 62 3.18 7.72 -13.08
C VAL A 62 1.71 7.26 -13.07
N ALA A 63 1.48 5.96 -13.25
CA ALA A 63 0.14 5.39 -13.19
C ALA A 63 -0.36 5.37 -11.73
N LEU A 64 -1.53 5.95 -11.51
CA LEU A 64 -2.26 5.85 -10.24
C LEU A 64 -3.33 4.78 -10.39
N PHE A 65 -3.12 3.64 -9.74
CA PHE A 65 -4.08 2.54 -9.71
C PHE A 65 -5.07 2.75 -8.58
N CYS A 66 -6.32 2.35 -8.80
CA CYS A 66 -7.31 2.23 -7.72
C CYS A 66 -7.90 0.82 -7.68
N HIS A 67 -8.21 0.37 -6.47
CA HIS A 67 -8.80 -0.93 -6.18
C HIS A 67 -9.55 -0.87 -4.83
N ALA A 68 -10.36 -1.88 -4.50
CA ALA A 68 -11.03 -1.98 -3.22
C ALA A 68 -11.06 -3.44 -2.72
N GLY A 69 -10.78 -3.64 -1.44
CA GLY A 69 -10.73 -4.95 -0.80
C GLY A 69 -11.20 -4.90 0.65
N VAL A 70 -11.30 -6.06 1.29
CA VAL A 70 -11.67 -6.18 2.70
C VAL A 70 -10.44 -5.89 3.57
N TRP A 71 -10.56 -5.02 4.55
CA TRP A 71 -9.49 -4.72 5.50
C TRP A 71 -9.35 -5.85 6.53
N ALA A 72 -8.11 -6.32 6.72
CA ALA A 72 -7.79 -7.34 7.72
C ALA A 72 -7.18 -6.73 8.99
N TRP A 73 -6.12 -5.94 8.84
CA TRP A 73 -5.41 -5.24 9.94
C TRP A 73 -4.44 -4.18 9.39
N ASN A 74 -3.93 -3.32 10.26
CA ASN A 74 -2.83 -2.41 9.97
C ASN A 74 -1.95 -2.17 11.20
N SER A 75 -0.70 -1.79 10.98
CA SER A 75 0.11 -1.15 12.03
C SER A 75 -0.48 0.22 12.40
N PRO A 76 -0.20 0.78 13.60
CA PRO A 76 -0.58 2.15 13.98
C PRO A 76 -0.39 3.17 12.85
N LEU A 77 -1.47 3.86 12.46
CA LEU A 77 -1.48 4.72 11.25
C LEU A 77 -0.57 5.97 11.36
N SER A 78 -0.11 6.29 12.57
CA SER A 78 0.79 7.38 12.93
C SER A 78 2.28 7.00 12.92
N THR A 79 2.61 5.82 13.45
CA THR A 79 3.99 5.42 13.80
C THR A 79 4.44 4.10 13.17
N GLY A 80 3.54 3.32 12.57
CA GLY A 80 3.88 2.04 11.94
C GLY A 80 4.46 1.05 12.94
N ASN A 81 5.63 0.50 12.63
CA ASN A 81 6.44 -0.31 13.54
C ASN A 81 7.55 0.49 14.28
N TYR A 82 7.58 1.83 14.17
CA TYR A 82 8.54 2.64 14.90
C TYR A 82 8.06 2.92 16.33
N VAL A 83 8.90 2.57 17.31
CA VAL A 83 8.65 2.77 18.75
C VAL A 83 9.95 3.28 19.37
N PRO A 84 10.02 4.52 19.90
CA PRO A 84 11.22 5.02 20.56
C PRO A 84 11.65 4.13 21.73
N GLU A 85 12.93 4.17 22.06
CA GLU A 85 13.47 3.38 23.16
C GLU A 85 12.83 3.78 24.50
N GLY A 86 12.46 2.77 25.31
CA GLY A 86 11.72 2.96 26.56
C GLY A 86 10.21 3.19 26.40
N GLN A 87 9.67 3.41 25.19
CA GLN A 87 8.22 3.50 24.96
C GLN A 87 7.58 2.11 24.87
N SER A 88 6.34 1.99 25.35
CA SER A 88 5.57 0.74 25.21
C SER A 88 5.16 0.51 23.74
N ALA A 89 5.33 -0.72 23.26
CA ALA A 89 4.89 -1.11 21.94
C ALA A 89 3.35 -1.02 21.81
N PRO A 90 2.82 -0.42 20.72
CA PRO A 90 1.38 -0.42 20.47
C PRO A 90 0.80 -1.84 20.35
N GLU A 91 -0.44 -2.02 20.81
CA GLU A 91 -1.12 -3.31 20.85
C GLU A 91 -1.14 -4.00 19.46
N GLY A 92 -0.86 -5.31 19.45
CA GLY A 92 -0.81 -6.12 18.24
C GLY A 92 0.44 -5.95 17.36
N LEU A 93 1.38 -5.04 17.69
CA LEU A 93 2.67 -4.93 17.00
C LEU A 93 3.63 -6.04 17.49
N PRO A 94 4.09 -6.99 16.63
CA PRO A 94 5.00 -8.04 17.06
C PRO A 94 6.38 -7.48 17.42
N GLU A 95 6.98 -7.93 18.51
CA GLU A 95 8.26 -7.43 19.03
C GLU A 95 9.39 -7.48 17.98
N GLY A 96 9.57 -8.62 17.31
CA GLY A 96 10.54 -8.78 16.21
C GLY A 96 10.26 -7.96 14.94
N ARG A 97 9.23 -7.12 14.93
CA ARG A 97 8.95 -6.13 13.87
C ARG A 97 9.23 -4.68 14.30
N ILE A 98 9.41 -4.41 15.60
CA ILE A 98 9.67 -3.07 16.15
C ILE A 98 10.99 -2.50 15.59
N GLN A 99 11.06 -1.19 15.39
CA GLN A 99 12.29 -0.44 15.11
C GLN A 99 12.39 0.77 16.06
N ASN A 100 13.53 0.93 16.74
CA ASN A 100 13.80 2.04 17.68
C ASN A 100 14.58 3.22 17.06
N GLN A 101 15.23 3.01 15.91
CA GLN A 101 16.02 4.02 15.19
C GLN A 101 15.40 4.40 13.82
N PRO A 102 15.34 5.69 13.43
CA PRO A 102 14.85 6.13 12.13
C PRO A 102 15.57 5.50 10.93
N ASN A 103 14.90 4.58 10.23
CA ASN A 103 15.53 3.85 9.12
C ASN A 103 14.50 3.40 8.05
N TYR A 104 14.99 2.78 6.96
CA TYR A 104 14.16 2.29 5.85
C TYR A 104 13.34 1.01 6.17
N LYS A 105 13.57 0.36 7.33
CA LYS A 105 12.74 -0.75 7.85
C LYS A 105 11.54 -0.22 8.67
N CYS A 106 11.53 1.06 9.03
CA CYS A 106 10.40 1.73 9.64
C CYS A 106 9.29 1.93 8.58
N GLU A 107 8.18 1.23 8.74
CA GLU A 107 7.11 1.15 7.77
C GLU A 107 5.72 1.05 8.42
N LEU A 108 4.76 1.66 7.74
CA LEU A 108 3.33 1.47 7.95
C LEU A 108 2.91 0.27 7.09
N ALA A 109 2.33 -0.74 7.72
CA ALA A 109 1.85 -1.97 7.06
C ALA A 109 0.32 -2.02 7.06
N TYR A 110 -0.27 -2.41 5.93
CA TYR A 110 -1.71 -2.43 5.69
C TYR A 110 -2.09 -3.76 5.03
N ALA A 111 -2.93 -4.58 5.68
CA ALA A 111 -3.30 -5.89 5.18
C ALA A 111 -4.76 -5.91 4.67
N PHE A 112 -4.92 -6.36 3.43
CA PHE A 112 -6.20 -6.74 2.87
C PHE A 112 -6.40 -8.25 3.01
N ASP A 113 -7.61 -8.68 3.39
CA ASP A 113 -8.01 -10.08 3.27
C ASP A 113 -8.26 -10.39 1.79
N THR A 114 -7.60 -11.45 1.31
CA THR A 114 -7.61 -11.91 -0.08
C THR A 114 -7.94 -13.41 -0.17
N SER A 115 -8.52 -13.97 0.89
CA SER A 115 -9.02 -15.36 0.93
C SER A 115 -10.27 -15.57 0.07
N VAL A 116 -11.07 -14.52 -0.13
CA VAL A 116 -12.29 -14.53 -0.96
C VAL A 116 -12.06 -13.85 -2.31
N ASP A 117 -11.49 -12.64 -2.32
CA ASP A 117 -11.03 -11.99 -3.55
C ASP A 117 -9.51 -12.10 -3.70
N ASP A 118 -9.07 -12.86 -4.70
CA ASP A 118 -7.66 -13.03 -5.03
C ASP A 118 -7.19 -12.08 -6.17
N SER A 119 -8.00 -11.10 -6.54
CA SER A 119 -7.77 -10.22 -7.70
C SER A 119 -6.47 -9.42 -7.62
N LEU A 120 -6.05 -8.94 -6.44
CA LEU A 120 -4.74 -8.29 -6.25
C LEU A 120 -3.60 -9.18 -6.79
N TRP A 121 -3.58 -10.45 -6.41
CA TRP A 121 -2.58 -11.43 -6.86
C TRP A 121 -2.62 -11.64 -8.37
N LYS A 122 -3.83 -11.75 -8.95
CA LYS A 122 -4.04 -11.94 -10.39
C LYS A 122 -3.53 -10.75 -11.20
N HIS A 123 -3.92 -9.53 -10.83
CA HIS A 123 -3.54 -8.31 -11.55
C HIS A 123 -2.05 -7.98 -11.41
N PHE A 124 -1.46 -8.14 -10.22
CA PHE A 124 -0.02 -7.92 -10.05
C PHE A 124 0.83 -8.93 -10.83
N ARG A 125 0.39 -10.19 -10.97
CA ARG A 125 1.07 -11.17 -11.82
C ARG A 125 1.06 -10.78 -13.30
N ILE A 126 -0.04 -10.20 -13.81
CA ILE A 126 -0.11 -9.66 -15.18
C ILE A 126 0.88 -8.50 -15.36
N PHE A 127 0.97 -7.59 -14.38
CA PHE A 127 1.96 -6.49 -14.42
C PHE A 127 3.41 -6.97 -14.33
N GLU A 128 3.69 -8.01 -13.54
CA GLU A 128 4.99 -8.65 -13.52
C GLU A 128 5.35 -9.30 -14.87
N ASP A 129 4.40 -10.01 -15.48
CA ASP A 129 4.62 -10.67 -16.78
C ASP A 129 4.69 -9.66 -17.93
N HIS A 130 4.20 -8.42 -17.74
CA HIS A 130 4.46 -7.27 -18.62
C HIS A 130 5.84 -6.64 -18.42
N VAL A 131 6.30 -6.44 -17.16
CA VAL A 131 7.63 -5.84 -16.93
C VAL A 131 8.76 -6.78 -17.34
N LYS A 132 8.59 -8.11 -17.17
CA LYS A 132 9.52 -9.14 -17.66
C LYS A 132 9.76 -9.09 -19.18
N LYS A 133 8.79 -8.59 -19.95
CA LYS A 133 8.88 -8.43 -21.42
C LYS A 133 9.61 -7.15 -21.85
N GLN A 134 9.92 -6.23 -20.95
CA GLN A 134 10.55 -4.97 -21.32
C GLN A 134 12.04 -5.14 -21.64
N PRO A 135 12.54 -4.62 -22.78
CA PRO A 135 13.96 -4.63 -23.08
C PRO A 135 14.76 -3.97 -21.95
N ASN A 136 15.84 -4.63 -21.50
CA ASN A 136 16.71 -4.20 -20.40
C ASN A 136 16.15 -4.35 -18.97
N PHE A 137 14.93 -4.84 -18.75
CA PHE A 137 14.51 -5.22 -17.39
C PHE A 137 15.33 -6.41 -16.87
N ASN A 138 15.66 -6.39 -15.57
CA ASN A 138 16.36 -7.47 -14.86
C ASN A 138 17.55 -8.12 -15.62
N LYS A 139 18.46 -7.31 -16.18
CA LYS A 139 19.62 -7.81 -16.98
C LYS A 139 20.46 -8.89 -16.30
N GLY A 140 20.54 -8.87 -14.97
CA GLY A 140 21.28 -9.85 -14.17
C GLY A 140 20.52 -11.16 -13.92
N SER A 141 19.37 -11.39 -14.57
CA SER A 141 18.53 -12.58 -14.42
C SER A 141 18.21 -12.95 -12.97
N ARG A 142 18.08 -11.93 -12.10
CA ARG A 142 17.86 -12.11 -10.66
C ARG A 142 16.54 -12.84 -10.41
N LYS A 143 16.48 -13.66 -9.36
CA LYS A 143 15.26 -14.39 -8.98
C LYS A 143 14.21 -13.41 -8.46
N ARG A 144 12.93 -13.80 -8.53
CA ARG A 144 11.82 -13.08 -7.93
C ARG A 144 11.75 -13.42 -6.43
N ARG A 145 11.65 -12.42 -5.55
CA ARG A 145 11.50 -12.62 -4.09
C ARG A 145 10.22 -13.42 -3.78
N SER A 146 10.34 -14.52 -3.04
CA SER A 146 9.25 -15.44 -2.69
C SER A 146 8.10 -14.79 -1.90
N TRP A 147 8.43 -13.90 -0.96
CA TRP A 147 7.46 -13.11 -0.20
C TRP A 147 6.48 -12.38 -1.12
N GLN A 148 5.17 -12.55 -0.84
CA GLN A 148 4.08 -12.01 -1.66
C GLN A 148 4.25 -12.31 -3.16
N SER A 149 4.56 -13.57 -3.48
CA SER A 149 4.58 -14.06 -4.85
C SER A 149 3.22 -14.50 -5.38
N GLY A 150 2.28 -14.84 -4.50
CA GLY A 150 1.01 -15.46 -4.90
C GLY A 150 1.18 -16.80 -5.63
N VAL A 151 2.35 -17.45 -5.49
CA VAL A 151 2.64 -18.76 -6.08
C VAL A 151 2.11 -19.88 -5.20
N ASP A 152 2.36 -19.82 -3.89
CA ASP A 152 1.78 -20.73 -2.90
C ASP A 152 0.40 -20.23 -2.45
N PRO A 153 -0.69 -20.99 -2.67
CA PRO A 153 -2.04 -20.66 -2.19
C PRO A 153 -2.15 -20.46 -0.68
N SER A 154 -1.35 -21.15 0.15
CA SER A 154 -1.43 -21.04 1.62
C SER A 154 -1.16 -19.59 2.09
N THR A 155 -0.20 -18.93 1.44
CA THR A 155 0.22 -17.56 1.75
C THR A 155 -0.71 -16.47 1.19
N ARG A 156 -1.71 -16.84 0.37
CA ARG A 156 -2.56 -15.87 -0.35
C ARG A 156 -3.76 -15.36 0.44
N THR A 157 -3.91 -15.74 1.71
CA THR A 157 -5.01 -15.28 2.57
C THR A 157 -4.98 -13.78 2.84
N LYS A 158 -3.81 -13.14 2.88
CA LYS A 158 -3.66 -11.70 3.13
C LYS A 158 -2.63 -11.06 2.20
N TYR A 159 -2.95 -9.92 1.59
CA TYR A 159 -1.97 -9.09 0.87
C TYR A 159 -1.60 -7.87 1.72
N VAL A 160 -0.30 -7.67 2.01
CA VAL A 160 0.17 -6.58 2.89
C VAL A 160 0.92 -5.52 2.08
N MET A 161 0.35 -4.33 1.96
CA MET A 161 1.01 -3.15 1.39
C MET A 161 1.87 -2.48 2.46
N GLY A 162 2.96 -1.83 2.06
CA GLY A 162 3.88 -1.13 2.95
C GLY A 162 4.18 0.29 2.47
N ALA A 163 4.15 1.26 3.38
CA ALA A 163 4.64 2.63 3.15
C ALA A 163 5.78 2.94 4.12
N LYS A 164 6.84 3.61 3.64
CA LYS A 164 7.95 3.99 4.51
C LYS A 164 7.59 5.18 5.39
N LEU A 165 8.03 5.12 6.64
CA LEU A 165 7.75 6.15 7.65
C LEU A 165 8.74 7.32 7.55
N PHE A 166 10.01 6.99 7.30
CA PHE A 166 11.09 7.94 7.02
C PHE A 166 11.49 7.90 5.54
N ALA A 167 12.09 9.00 5.08
CA ALA A 167 12.76 9.11 3.80
C ALA A 167 14.15 9.73 4.02
N ARG A 168 15.09 9.49 3.10
CA ARG A 168 16.41 10.14 3.13
C ARG A 168 16.26 11.66 2.97
N ARG A 169 17.01 12.43 3.76
CA ARG A 169 17.12 13.90 3.65
C ARG A 169 17.75 14.28 2.30
N THR A 170 17.14 15.23 1.62
CA THR A 170 17.59 15.80 0.34
C THR A 170 17.22 17.30 0.28
N PRO A 171 17.85 18.11 -0.60
CA PRO A 171 17.46 19.50 -0.81
C PRO A 171 16.04 19.73 -1.35
N LEU A 172 15.24 18.66 -1.59
CA LEU A 172 13.88 18.73 -2.11
C LEU A 172 12.80 18.38 -1.07
N ASN A 173 13.16 17.74 0.06
CA ASN A 173 12.22 17.32 1.11
C ASN A 173 12.60 17.82 2.51
N ALA A 174 13.71 18.56 2.64
CA ALA A 174 14.13 19.23 3.86
C ALA A 174 14.57 20.65 3.55
N LYS A 175 14.27 21.56 4.48
CA LYS A 175 14.96 22.86 4.57
C LYS A 175 16.23 22.69 5.40
N ASP A 176 17.09 23.70 5.36
CA ASP A 176 18.10 23.89 6.41
C ASP A 176 17.39 24.38 7.68
N ALA A 177 17.86 23.95 8.86
CA ALA A 177 17.16 24.16 10.13
C ALA A 177 17.02 25.64 10.56
N ASN A 178 17.69 26.56 9.86
CA ASN A 178 17.69 28.00 10.13
C ASN A 178 16.60 28.76 9.34
N THR A 179 15.51 28.11 8.92
CA THR A 179 14.40 28.79 8.22
C THR A 179 13.48 29.53 9.19
N ALA A 180 13.23 30.81 8.88
CA ALA A 180 12.51 31.76 9.74
C ALA A 180 11.01 31.45 10.01
N ASP A 181 10.47 30.41 9.38
CA ASP A 181 9.12 29.88 9.64
C ASP A 181 9.11 28.69 10.61
N GLY A 182 10.27 28.24 11.10
CA GLY A 182 10.41 27.14 12.05
C GLY A 182 10.05 25.75 11.52
N GLN A 183 9.68 25.62 10.23
CA GLN A 183 9.24 24.35 9.66
C GLN A 183 10.40 23.60 8.98
N GLU A 184 11.10 22.76 9.75
CA GLU A 184 12.24 21.96 9.27
C GLU A 184 11.87 20.98 8.12
N TYR A 185 10.65 20.42 8.18
CA TYR A 185 10.19 19.35 7.28
C TYR A 185 8.99 19.80 6.43
N LEU A 186 9.10 19.60 5.12
CA LEU A 186 8.05 19.94 4.15
C LEU A 186 7.15 18.71 3.89
N VAL A 187 6.20 18.47 4.79
CA VAL A 187 5.25 17.34 4.68
C VAL A 187 3.78 17.81 4.79
N PRO A 188 2.84 17.22 4.03
CA PRO A 188 1.44 17.66 3.98
C PRO A 188 0.58 17.13 5.15
N TYR A 189 1.20 16.77 6.28
CA TYR A 189 0.52 16.08 7.38
C TYR A 189 1.14 16.39 8.76
N GLU A 190 0.36 16.13 9.80
CA GLU A 190 0.75 16.22 11.20
C GLU A 190 1.73 15.10 11.59
N ILE A 191 2.96 15.49 11.98
CA ILE A 191 4.03 14.56 12.35
C ILE A 191 3.84 14.13 13.81
N HIS A 192 3.77 12.82 14.05
CA HIS A 192 3.60 12.28 15.41
C HIS A 192 4.85 12.54 16.27
N PRO A 193 4.72 12.88 17.58
CA PRO A 193 5.86 13.27 18.43
C PRO A 193 7.04 12.29 18.43
N TRP A 194 6.78 10.98 18.48
CA TRP A 194 7.82 9.93 18.38
C TRP A 194 8.72 10.08 17.13
N ILE A 195 8.19 10.55 16.01
CA ILE A 195 8.95 10.72 14.76
C ILE A 195 9.88 11.92 14.88
N LEU A 196 9.43 13.01 15.51
CA LEU A 196 10.25 14.19 15.80
C LEU A 196 11.30 13.91 16.88
N GLU A 197 10.97 13.07 17.87
CA GLU A 197 11.90 12.55 18.87
C GLU A 197 13.00 11.70 18.24
N GLY A 198 12.66 10.68 17.43
CA GLY A 198 13.63 9.87 16.72
C GLY A 198 14.58 10.68 15.84
N LEU A 199 14.08 11.68 15.11
CA LEU A 199 14.90 12.55 14.25
C LEU A 199 15.82 13.51 15.03
N ARG A 200 15.43 13.93 16.24
CA ARG A 200 16.27 14.74 17.14
C ARG A 200 17.33 13.89 17.86
N ASN A 201 17.01 12.64 18.16
CA ASN A 201 17.91 11.72 18.86
C ASN A 201 18.95 11.08 17.91
N PHE A 202 18.67 11.01 16.61
CA PHE A 202 19.52 10.38 15.58
C PHE A 202 19.72 11.25 14.31
N PRO A 203 20.21 12.50 14.43
CA PRO A 203 20.36 13.42 13.29
C PRO A 203 21.37 12.95 12.23
N GLU A 204 22.35 12.15 12.62
CA GLU A 204 23.40 11.56 11.76
C GLU A 204 22.85 10.53 10.77
N LEU A 205 21.69 9.91 11.04
CA LEU A 205 21.03 9.01 10.10
C LEU A 205 20.47 9.72 8.86
N HIS A 206 20.49 11.06 8.85
CA HIS A 206 20.06 11.91 7.72
C HIS A 206 18.69 11.50 7.14
N GLN A 207 17.74 11.22 8.03
CA GLN A 207 16.35 10.96 7.68
C GLN A 207 15.50 12.23 7.78
N VAL A 208 14.30 12.17 7.22
CA VAL A 208 13.16 13.09 7.43
C VAL A 208 11.86 12.27 7.46
N PRO A 209 10.73 12.81 7.94
CA PRO A 209 9.44 12.14 7.79
C PRO A 209 9.11 11.98 6.29
N ASN A 210 8.58 10.83 5.87
CA ASN A 210 8.32 10.58 4.44
C ASN A 210 7.20 11.50 3.90
N PRO A 211 7.48 12.46 2.98
CA PRO A 211 6.46 13.36 2.43
C PRO A 211 5.37 12.65 1.62
N HIS A 212 5.59 11.38 1.25
CA HIS A 212 4.64 10.52 0.53
C HIS A 212 4.01 9.46 1.46
N ARG A 213 3.80 9.78 2.74
CA ARG A 213 3.00 8.97 3.67
C ARG A 213 1.54 8.91 3.19
N PRO A 214 0.87 7.74 3.23
CA PRO A 214 -0.51 7.62 2.77
C PRO A 214 -1.50 8.47 3.57
N MET A 215 -2.50 9.00 2.87
CA MET A 215 -3.63 9.71 3.46
C MET A 215 -4.78 8.73 3.77
N TYR A 216 -5.57 9.03 4.80
CA TYR A 216 -6.64 8.15 5.28
C TYR A 216 -7.97 8.90 5.34
N TYR A 217 -9.00 8.35 4.71
CA TYR A 217 -10.33 8.95 4.58
C TYR A 217 -11.45 7.96 4.89
N ASP A 218 -12.64 8.52 5.08
CA ASP A 218 -13.92 7.84 5.18
C ASP A 218 -14.90 8.49 4.19
N LEU A 219 -15.69 7.68 3.49
CA LEU A 219 -16.76 8.12 2.58
C LEU A 219 -18.11 7.85 3.25
N SER A 220 -18.40 8.59 4.31
CA SER A 220 -19.69 8.56 5.01
C SER A 220 -20.69 9.50 4.32
N GLU A 221 -21.91 9.02 4.05
CA GLU A 221 -23.02 9.81 3.50
C GLU A 221 -22.72 10.48 2.13
N GLY A 222 -21.77 9.92 1.37
CA GLY A 222 -21.30 10.48 0.10
C GLY A 222 -20.31 11.64 0.24
N VAL A 223 -19.93 12.02 1.47
CA VAL A 223 -18.96 13.08 1.76
C VAL A 223 -17.62 12.46 2.17
N LEU A 224 -16.53 12.83 1.49
CA LEU A 224 -15.19 12.38 1.84
C LEU A 224 -14.65 13.19 3.03
N ARG A 225 -14.42 12.52 4.16
CA ARG A 225 -13.87 13.10 5.42
C ARG A 225 -12.52 12.47 5.71
N LYS A 226 -11.60 13.18 6.40
CA LYS A 226 -10.36 12.54 6.90
C LYS A 226 -10.75 11.53 7.97
N LEU A 227 -10.17 10.32 7.94
CA LEU A 227 -10.57 9.23 8.83
C LEU A 227 -10.52 9.66 10.31
N LYS A 228 -9.42 10.32 10.73
CA LYS A 228 -9.22 10.78 12.12
C LYS A 228 -10.24 11.82 12.61
N ASP A 229 -11.00 12.44 11.70
CA ASP A 229 -12.01 13.45 12.00
C ASP A 229 -13.44 12.83 11.97
N THR A 230 -13.57 11.51 12.19
CA THR A 230 -14.85 10.76 12.18
C THR A 230 -15.07 9.91 13.43
N ASN A 231 -16.32 9.46 13.65
CA ASN A 231 -16.75 8.65 14.80
C ASN A 231 -16.06 7.26 14.87
N GLU A 232 -15.56 6.74 13.76
CA GLU A 232 -14.70 5.55 13.71
C GLU A 232 -13.33 5.95 13.15
N PRO A 233 -12.43 6.54 13.97
CA PRO A 233 -11.20 7.21 13.51
C PRO A 233 -10.04 6.25 13.11
N VAL A 234 -10.35 4.96 13.02
CA VAL A 234 -9.44 3.88 12.61
C VAL A 234 -10.16 2.95 11.64
N PHE A 235 -9.41 2.33 10.73
CA PHE A 235 -9.94 1.23 9.93
C PHE A 235 -10.10 -0.01 10.81
N GLN A 236 -11.21 -0.72 10.66
CA GLN A 236 -11.54 -1.92 11.41
C GLN A 236 -11.49 -3.16 10.49
N LYS A 237 -11.30 -4.34 11.09
CA LYS A 237 -11.45 -5.62 10.39
C LYS A 237 -12.86 -5.70 9.78
N ASN A 238 -12.95 -6.18 8.54
CA ASN A 238 -14.17 -6.21 7.71
C ASN A 238 -14.62 -4.86 7.10
N ASP A 239 -13.91 -3.74 7.30
CA ASP A 239 -14.15 -2.53 6.51
C ASP A 239 -13.87 -2.80 5.01
N ILE A 240 -14.69 -2.24 4.12
CA ILE A 240 -14.38 -2.20 2.69
C ILE A 240 -13.54 -0.95 2.47
N VAL A 241 -12.26 -1.14 2.16
CA VAL A 241 -11.31 -0.04 1.96
C VAL A 241 -10.88 0.02 0.50
N ARG A 242 -11.16 1.17 -0.12
CA ARG A 242 -10.60 1.57 -1.41
C ARG A 242 -9.17 2.07 -1.19
N VAL A 243 -8.24 1.68 -2.04
CA VAL A 243 -6.84 2.13 -2.03
C VAL A 243 -6.46 2.73 -3.38
N VAL A 244 -5.79 3.88 -3.35
CA VAL A 244 -5.06 4.45 -4.49
C VAL A 244 -3.56 4.26 -4.26
N PHE A 245 -2.87 3.75 -5.26
CA PHE A 245 -1.44 3.42 -5.18
C PHE A 245 -0.73 3.60 -6.52
N SER A 246 0.59 3.70 -6.49
CA SER A 246 1.44 3.51 -7.67
C SER A 246 2.24 2.21 -7.53
N MET A 247 2.79 1.71 -8.63
CA MET A 247 3.52 0.43 -8.63
C MET A 247 4.91 0.57 -9.25
N ALA A 248 5.90 0.06 -8.52
CA ALA A 248 7.27 -0.06 -8.94
C ALA A 248 7.72 -1.53 -9.00
N PHE A 249 8.86 -1.78 -9.65
CA PHE A 249 9.59 -3.04 -9.60
C PHE A 249 11.04 -2.74 -9.26
N ILE A 250 11.53 -3.34 -8.17
CA ILE A 250 12.86 -3.07 -7.61
C ILE A 250 13.78 -4.23 -7.92
N ILE A 251 14.86 -3.97 -8.65
CA ILE A 251 15.90 -4.94 -8.99
C ILE A 251 17.00 -4.88 -7.90
N GLY A 252 16.67 -5.40 -6.71
CA GLY A 252 17.59 -5.52 -5.57
C GLY A 252 18.77 -6.45 -5.84
N GLY A 253 19.78 -6.47 -4.96
CA GLY A 253 21.09 -7.11 -5.20
C GLY A 253 21.02 -8.61 -5.58
N ILE A 254 20.26 -9.39 -4.81
CA ILE A 254 20.09 -10.84 -5.04
C ILE A 254 18.80 -11.12 -5.83
N ASN A 255 17.72 -10.43 -5.47
CA ASN A 255 16.35 -10.68 -5.94
C ASN A 255 15.68 -9.38 -6.42
N TRP A 256 14.78 -9.50 -7.40
CA TRP A 256 13.82 -8.43 -7.73
C TRP A 256 12.43 -8.70 -7.12
N TYR A 257 11.65 -7.64 -6.95
CA TYR A 257 10.28 -7.72 -6.40
C TYR A 257 9.39 -6.57 -6.91
N PRO A 258 8.06 -6.78 -7.00
CA PRO A 258 7.11 -5.69 -7.11
C PRO A 258 7.04 -4.90 -5.79
N GLU A 259 6.84 -3.59 -5.89
CA GLU A 259 6.64 -2.67 -4.77
C GLU A 259 5.35 -1.89 -5.02
N VAL A 260 4.33 -2.14 -4.18
CA VAL A 260 3.08 -1.38 -4.19
C VAL A 260 3.27 -0.20 -3.23
N ILE A 261 3.15 1.02 -3.77
CA ILE A 261 3.36 2.27 -3.06
C ILE A 261 1.99 2.90 -2.82
N PRO A 262 1.32 2.65 -1.68
CA PRO A 262 0.03 3.26 -1.38
C PRO A 262 0.18 4.77 -1.21
N ILE A 263 -0.89 5.49 -1.55
CA ILE A 263 -0.96 6.96 -1.56
C ILE A 263 -2.18 7.42 -0.75
N GLU A 264 -3.29 6.68 -0.85
CA GLU A 264 -4.56 7.02 -0.23
C GLU A 264 -5.34 5.76 0.12
N PHE A 265 -5.98 5.75 1.28
CA PHE A 265 -6.98 4.76 1.68
C PHE A 265 -8.29 5.46 2.01
N THR A 266 -9.42 4.86 1.63
CA THR A 266 -10.76 5.37 1.93
C THR A 266 -11.67 4.22 2.36
N ARG A 267 -12.24 4.29 3.56
CA ARG A 267 -13.36 3.42 3.95
C ARG A 267 -14.57 3.81 3.10
N VAL A 268 -15.14 2.86 2.36
CA VAL A 268 -16.29 3.07 1.46
C VAL A 268 -17.49 2.19 1.81
N GLY A 269 -17.34 1.30 2.79
CA GLY A 269 -18.38 0.43 3.30
C GLY A 269 -17.84 -0.47 4.41
N LYS A 270 -18.68 -1.37 4.90
CA LYS A 270 -18.34 -2.30 5.99
C LYS A 270 -19.12 -3.59 5.78
N LEU A 271 -18.44 -4.74 5.78
CA LEU A 271 -19.12 -6.04 5.70
C LEU A 271 -19.77 -6.36 7.06
N PRO A 272 -20.97 -6.98 7.09
CA PRO A 272 -21.57 -7.44 8.34
C PRO A 272 -20.63 -8.37 9.12
N GLY A 273 -20.64 -8.29 10.45
CA GLY A 273 -19.68 -9.02 11.30
C GLY A 273 -19.69 -10.55 11.13
N TYR A 274 -20.78 -11.15 10.63
CA TYR A 274 -20.86 -12.57 10.30
C TYR A 274 -20.24 -12.95 8.94
N MET A 275 -19.86 -11.98 8.12
CA MET A 275 -19.19 -12.17 6.82
C MET A 275 -17.66 -12.04 6.93
N THR A 276 -17.05 -12.49 8.04
CA THR A 276 -15.58 -12.59 8.14
C THR A 276 -15.04 -13.53 7.06
N ALA A 277 -14.30 -12.97 6.09
CA ALA A 277 -13.71 -13.72 4.98
C ALA A 277 -12.76 -14.84 5.47
N SER A 278 -11.98 -14.56 6.52
CA SER A 278 -11.12 -15.51 7.20
C SER A 278 -11.42 -15.61 8.70
N ALA A 279 -11.46 -16.86 9.20
CA ALA A 279 -11.38 -17.18 10.62
C ALA A 279 -9.94 -16.93 11.09
N ASP A 280 -9.65 -15.68 11.40
CA ASP A 280 -8.33 -15.23 11.84
C ASP A 280 -7.96 -15.92 13.17
N LEU A 281 -7.01 -16.86 13.13
CA LEU A 281 -6.61 -17.68 14.28
C LEU A 281 -5.88 -16.85 15.36
N SER A 282 -5.41 -15.65 15.03
CA SER A 282 -4.95 -14.64 16.00
C SER A 282 -6.10 -13.88 16.68
N SER A 283 -7.33 -13.97 16.16
CA SER A 283 -8.53 -13.39 16.76
C SER A 283 -9.50 -14.46 17.31
N PHE A 284 -8.97 -15.57 17.84
CA PHE A 284 -9.70 -16.27 18.89
C PHE A 284 -9.90 -15.28 20.05
N PRO A 285 -11.13 -15.13 20.59
CA PRO A 285 -11.30 -14.32 21.78
C PRO A 285 -10.40 -14.90 22.87
N SER A 286 -9.63 -14.04 23.55
CA SER A 286 -8.92 -14.43 24.76
C SER A 286 -9.91 -15.12 25.69
N ILE A 287 -9.57 -16.34 26.13
CA ILE A 287 -10.46 -17.11 26.99
C ILE A 287 -10.74 -16.24 28.21
N SER A 288 -12.02 -15.97 28.47
CA SER A 288 -12.46 -14.91 29.37
C SER A 288 -11.77 -14.99 30.74
N ALA A 289 -11.49 -13.86 31.38
CA ALA A 289 -10.64 -13.79 32.58
C ALA A 289 -11.23 -14.51 33.82
N ASP A 290 -12.49 -14.95 33.75
CA ASP A 290 -13.17 -15.81 34.72
C ASP A 290 -13.05 -17.32 34.41
N PHE A 291 -12.55 -17.71 33.22
CA PHE A 291 -12.25 -19.10 32.88
C PHE A 291 -11.05 -19.60 33.69
N THR A 292 -11.35 -20.36 34.74
CA THR A 292 -10.36 -21.17 35.44
C THR A 292 -10.29 -22.55 34.78
N PRO A 293 -9.13 -22.98 34.25
CA PRO A 293 -8.97 -24.35 33.77
C PRO A 293 -9.29 -25.37 34.87
N LEU A 294 -9.94 -26.48 34.52
CA LEU A 294 -10.27 -27.53 35.48
C LEU A 294 -9.00 -28.25 35.94
N GLU A 295 -8.62 -28.10 37.21
CA GLU A 295 -7.51 -28.85 37.79
C GLU A 295 -7.89 -30.32 38.04
N ILE A 296 -6.92 -31.22 37.98
CA ILE A 296 -7.14 -32.65 38.17
C ILE A 296 -7.51 -32.90 39.64
N GLY A 297 -8.79 -33.26 39.87
CA GLY A 297 -9.35 -33.47 41.21
C GLY A 297 -10.30 -32.36 41.67
N SER A 298 -10.44 -31.26 40.93
CA SER A 298 -11.49 -30.27 41.20
C SER A 298 -12.89 -30.89 41.07
N PRO A 299 -13.83 -30.62 42.01
CA PRO A 299 -15.19 -31.15 41.93
C PRO A 299 -16.00 -30.45 40.82
N VAL A 300 -16.09 -31.10 39.65
CA VAL A 300 -16.89 -30.60 38.52
C VAL A 300 -18.37 -30.64 38.87
N THR A 301 -19.00 -29.47 39.03
CA THR A 301 -20.45 -29.37 39.18
C THR A 301 -21.10 -29.60 37.82
N LEU A 302 -21.73 -30.77 37.64
CA LEU A 302 -22.48 -31.09 36.43
C LEU A 302 -23.73 -30.21 36.33
N ILE A 303 -23.65 -29.17 35.50
CA ILE A 303 -24.81 -28.31 35.19
C ILE A 303 -25.77 -29.10 34.32
N ASN A 304 -26.78 -29.70 34.96
CA ASN A 304 -27.91 -30.35 34.29
C ASN A 304 -28.83 -29.30 33.64
N LEU A 305 -28.33 -28.64 32.59
CA LEU A 305 -29.18 -27.93 31.64
C LEU A 305 -30.19 -28.94 31.06
N PRO A 306 -31.50 -28.64 31.08
CA PRO A 306 -32.48 -29.54 30.49
C PRO A 306 -32.18 -29.64 28.99
N VAL A 307 -31.76 -30.82 28.54
CA VAL A 307 -31.45 -31.06 27.14
C VAL A 307 -32.75 -31.11 26.36
N THR A 308 -33.27 -29.93 26.01
CA THR A 308 -34.30 -29.73 25.00
C THR A 308 -33.67 -29.98 23.63
N LEU A 309 -33.28 -31.24 23.39
CA LEU A 309 -33.11 -31.81 22.07
C LEU A 309 -34.39 -31.49 21.31
N GLY A 310 -34.32 -30.45 20.47
CA GLY A 310 -35.49 -29.90 19.81
C GLY A 310 -36.19 -31.01 19.04
N LYS A 311 -37.42 -31.34 19.47
CA LYS A 311 -38.25 -32.34 18.79
C LYS A 311 -38.45 -31.85 17.36
N ARG A 312 -37.64 -32.38 16.42
CA ARG A 312 -37.81 -32.12 15.00
C ARG A 312 -39.22 -32.59 14.67
N LYS A 313 -40.11 -31.64 14.41
CA LYS A 313 -41.48 -31.91 14.02
C LYS A 313 -41.39 -32.67 12.70
N ALA A 314 -41.64 -33.98 12.73
CA ALA A 314 -41.77 -34.76 11.52
C ALA A 314 -43.00 -34.23 10.78
N SER A 315 -42.77 -33.42 9.74
CA SER A 315 -43.79 -33.06 8.77
C SER A 315 -44.12 -34.32 7.98
N GLU A 316 -45.39 -34.71 8.01
CA GLU A 316 -45.85 -36.00 7.47
C GLU A 316 -45.54 -36.15 5.97
N ASP A 317 -45.14 -37.36 5.57
CA ASP A 317 -45.19 -37.80 4.16
C ASP A 317 -46.65 -38.04 3.76
N PRO A 318 -47.17 -37.37 2.70
CA PRO A 318 -48.43 -37.74 2.07
C PRO A 318 -48.17 -38.71 0.90
N SER A 319 -48.13 -40.01 1.19
CA SER A 319 -47.94 -41.05 0.17
C SER A 319 -49.25 -41.51 -0.49
N THR A 320 -49.24 -41.63 -1.83
CA THR A 320 -50.15 -42.46 -2.68
C THR A 320 -51.67 -42.11 -2.66
N ASP A 321 -52.44 -42.15 -3.76
CA ASP A 321 -52.19 -42.42 -5.20
C ASP A 321 -53.28 -41.62 -6.02
N SER A 322 -53.64 -41.77 -7.31
CA SER A 322 -53.47 -42.81 -8.34
C SER A 322 -53.78 -42.32 -9.76
N HIS A 323 -53.57 -43.22 -10.74
CA HIS A 323 -54.31 -43.36 -12.00
C HIS A 323 -54.40 -42.23 -13.06
N ILE A 324 -53.86 -42.52 -14.27
CA ILE A 324 -54.52 -42.54 -15.61
C ILE A 324 -55.12 -41.21 -16.16
N ASP A 325 -54.96 -40.77 -17.42
CA ASP A 325 -54.79 -41.49 -18.72
C ASP A 325 -53.95 -40.73 -19.79
N LYS A 326 -53.94 -41.22 -21.04
CA LYS A 326 -53.22 -40.76 -22.24
C LYS A 326 -53.93 -39.65 -23.03
N LYS A 327 -53.14 -38.70 -23.58
CA LYS A 327 -53.15 -38.15 -24.97
C LYS A 327 -52.08 -37.02 -25.04
N SER A 328 -51.31 -36.76 -26.11
CA SER A 328 -51.41 -36.98 -27.57
C SER A 328 -52.15 -35.89 -28.37
N SER A 329 -51.46 -34.76 -28.56
CA SER A 329 -51.54 -33.78 -29.67
C SER A 329 -50.52 -32.65 -29.34
N SER A 330 -49.58 -32.16 -30.15
CA SER A 330 -49.49 -31.85 -31.60
C SER A 330 -50.47 -30.77 -32.09
N VAL A 331 -49.98 -29.54 -32.26
CA VAL A 331 -50.42 -28.54 -33.27
C VAL A 331 -49.33 -27.45 -33.39
N THR A 332 -49.31 -26.74 -34.51
CA THR A 332 -48.25 -25.84 -35.00
C THR A 332 -48.71 -24.36 -35.00
N GLU A 333 -47.88 -23.48 -35.59
CA GLU A 333 -48.16 -22.09 -36.02
C GLU A 333 -48.24 -21.04 -34.89
N ASP A 334 -47.58 -19.87 -34.91
CA ASP A 334 -47.03 -18.97 -35.96
C ASP A 334 -47.96 -17.80 -36.37
N SER A 335 -47.67 -16.61 -35.79
CA SER A 335 -48.02 -15.23 -36.21
C SER A 335 -47.34 -14.29 -35.19
N LYS A 336 -46.53 -13.25 -35.48
CA LYS A 336 -46.48 -12.23 -36.54
C LYS A 336 -47.33 -10.97 -36.19
N GLU A 337 -46.65 -9.81 -36.15
CA GLU A 337 -47.19 -8.44 -36.06
C GLU A 337 -47.97 -8.06 -34.77
N ASP A 338 -48.05 -6.79 -34.31
CA ASP A 338 -47.52 -5.52 -34.85
C ASP A 338 -47.09 -4.55 -33.71
N SER A 339 -46.47 -3.41 -34.07
CA SER A 339 -46.18 -2.28 -33.15
C SER A 339 -47.41 -1.39 -32.93
N PRO A 340 -47.42 -0.52 -31.89
CA PRO A 340 -47.10 0.87 -32.20
C PRO A 340 -46.35 1.67 -31.13
N SER A 341 -45.44 2.52 -31.63
CA SER A 341 -45.17 3.90 -31.21
C SER A 341 -45.92 4.47 -29.98
N THR A 342 -45.17 5.07 -29.05
CA THR A 342 -45.65 6.25 -28.30
C THR A 342 -44.54 7.29 -28.24
N THR A 343 -44.85 8.50 -28.71
CA THR A 343 -43.93 9.66 -28.79
C THR A 343 -44.33 10.72 -27.76
N THR A 344 -43.49 11.75 -27.56
CA THR A 344 -43.65 12.90 -26.65
C THR A 344 -43.50 12.58 -25.15
N LYS A 345 -43.02 13.51 -24.31
CA LYS A 345 -42.95 14.98 -24.48
C LYS A 345 -41.67 15.58 -23.89
N SER A 346 -41.16 16.63 -24.54
CA SER A 346 -40.14 17.52 -23.98
C SER A 346 -40.82 18.65 -23.20
N VAL A 347 -40.19 19.10 -22.09
CA VAL A 347 -40.55 20.32 -21.36
C VAL A 347 -39.24 21.05 -21.02
N LYS A 348 -39.25 22.38 -21.10
CA LYS A 348 -38.07 23.24 -21.02
C LYS A 348 -38.42 24.55 -20.30
N ALA A 349 -37.58 24.95 -19.34
CA ALA A 349 -37.42 26.29 -18.75
C ALA A 349 -38.65 27.03 -18.14
N ASN A 350 -38.49 27.40 -16.87
CA ASN A 350 -38.63 28.74 -16.25
C ASN A 350 -37.96 28.58 -14.86
N GLU A 351 -37.05 29.41 -14.35
CA GLU A 351 -36.77 30.85 -14.45
C GLU A 351 -37.72 31.76 -13.62
N THR A 352 -37.06 32.67 -12.88
CA THR A 352 -37.54 33.81 -12.06
C THR A 352 -38.71 33.63 -11.07
N THR A 353 -38.40 33.86 -9.79
CA THR A 353 -38.84 35.10 -9.11
C THR A 353 -37.91 35.44 -7.95
N ASP A 354 -37.42 36.68 -7.91
CA ASP A 354 -36.76 37.26 -6.74
C ASP A 354 -37.77 37.62 -5.65
N THR A 355 -37.30 37.73 -4.41
CA THR A 355 -37.86 38.66 -3.41
C THR A 355 -36.75 39.10 -2.47
N ASP A 356 -36.83 40.33 -1.99
CA ASP A 356 -35.68 41.14 -1.53
C ASP A 356 -35.98 41.76 -0.15
N THR A 357 -34.91 42.14 0.58
CA THR A 357 -34.90 43.07 1.73
C THR A 357 -35.59 42.50 3.02
N VAL A 358 -35.28 42.90 4.28
CA VAL A 358 -34.66 44.11 4.85
C VAL A 358 -33.69 43.78 6.02
N MET A 359 -32.83 44.76 6.36
CA MET A 359 -31.77 44.80 7.38
C MET A 359 -32.24 44.79 8.86
N THR A 360 -31.36 44.33 9.76
CA THR A 360 -30.79 45.03 10.95
C THR A 360 -29.50 44.28 11.33
N ASP A 361 -28.27 44.82 11.33
CA ASP A 361 -27.67 45.95 12.06
C ASP A 361 -27.35 45.65 13.56
N SER A 362 -26.12 46.01 13.97
CA SER A 362 -25.66 46.32 15.35
C SER A 362 -25.48 45.19 16.39
N THR A 363 -24.48 45.19 17.30
CA THR A 363 -23.26 46.02 17.47
C THR A 363 -22.16 45.28 18.29
N ALA A 364 -20.92 45.79 18.25
CA ALA A 364 -19.91 45.84 19.34
C ALA A 364 -19.07 44.60 19.77
N GLU A 365 -17.75 44.74 19.64
CA GLU A 365 -16.74 44.16 20.56
C GLU A 365 -16.74 44.92 21.90
N PRO A 366 -16.17 44.34 22.97
CA PRO A 366 -15.09 45.06 23.68
C PRO A 366 -13.94 44.07 24.11
N PRO A 367 -12.98 44.37 25.01
CA PRO A 367 -11.55 44.33 24.65
C PRO A 367 -10.74 43.24 25.38
N PRO A 368 -9.44 43.02 25.03
CA PRO A 368 -8.57 42.11 25.76
C PRO A 368 -8.27 42.63 27.18
N THR A 369 -8.17 41.71 28.15
CA THR A 369 -7.73 42.04 29.52
C THR A 369 -6.28 41.61 29.70
N THR A 370 -5.42 42.56 30.08
CA THR A 370 -4.03 42.31 30.47
C THR A 370 -3.98 41.82 31.91
N GLU A 371 -3.22 40.77 32.20
CA GLU A 371 -2.77 40.50 33.56
C GLU A 371 -1.30 40.05 33.54
N SER A 372 -0.46 40.80 34.25
CA SER A 372 0.97 40.56 34.38
C SER A 372 1.24 39.81 35.69
N THR A 373 2.22 38.91 35.69
CA THR A 373 2.80 38.39 36.94
C THR A 373 4.31 38.59 36.92
N GLU A 374 4.80 39.26 37.96
CA GLU A 374 6.18 39.74 38.10
C GLU A 374 6.79 39.13 39.37
N LEU A 375 7.60 38.08 39.21
CA LEU A 375 8.42 37.41 40.24
C LEU A 375 9.47 36.54 39.50
N GLU A 376 10.73 36.43 39.94
CA GLU A 376 11.47 37.25 40.90
C GLU A 376 12.96 37.24 40.51
N LYS A 377 13.77 38.09 41.14
CA LYS A 377 15.20 38.28 40.82
C LYS A 377 16.08 37.75 41.94
N THR A 378 16.97 36.81 41.63
CA THR A 378 18.09 36.40 42.49
C THR A 378 19.39 36.38 41.70
N ASP A 379 20.42 37.01 42.24
CA ASP A 379 21.69 37.29 41.55
C ASP A 379 22.76 36.16 41.68
N ASP A 380 23.77 36.26 40.81
CA ASP A 380 25.11 35.64 40.81
C ASP A 380 25.91 35.85 42.15
N PRO A 381 27.11 35.25 42.42
CA PRO A 381 28.13 34.87 41.42
C PRO A 381 29.15 33.72 41.71
N ASP A 382 30.06 33.56 40.73
CA ASP A 382 31.51 33.24 40.81
C ASP A 382 32.07 31.83 41.13
N THR A 383 32.93 31.36 40.20
CA THR A 383 34.32 30.79 40.37
C THR A 383 34.56 29.69 39.31
N VAL A 384 35.21 29.89 38.13
CA VAL A 384 36.59 30.33 37.77
C VAL A 384 37.64 29.18 37.79
N MET A 385 38.57 29.20 36.81
CA MET A 385 39.66 28.23 36.45
C MET A 385 39.22 27.13 35.44
N THR A 386 39.69 27.06 34.17
CA THR A 386 41.04 26.75 33.58
C THR A 386 41.49 25.29 33.82
N GLU A 387 42.11 24.53 32.89
CA GLU A 387 43.01 24.81 31.74
C GLU A 387 42.68 23.88 30.52
N SER A 388 42.84 24.27 29.24
CA SER A 388 44.03 24.19 28.33
C SER A 388 44.50 22.79 27.86
N SER A 389 45.02 22.73 26.62
CA SER A 389 45.82 21.64 25.99
C SER A 389 45.06 20.38 25.47
N THR A 390 45.43 19.70 24.36
CA THR A 390 46.32 20.02 23.20
C THR A 390 46.01 19.07 22.02
N GLU A 391 45.94 19.58 20.79
CA GLU A 391 46.04 18.85 19.51
C GLU A 391 47.43 19.11 18.86
N PRO A 392 47.92 18.38 17.81
CA PRO A 392 47.18 17.55 16.84
C PRO A 392 47.86 16.22 16.38
N SER A 393 47.23 15.56 15.39
CA SER A 393 47.85 14.65 14.38
C SER A 393 48.22 13.23 14.86
N GLN A 394 47.79 12.15 14.19
CA GLN A 394 48.12 11.85 12.79
C GLN A 394 46.99 11.18 11.98
N THR A 395 47.15 11.22 10.66
CA THR A 395 46.24 10.63 9.65
C THR A 395 46.70 9.23 9.24
N ASP A 396 45.76 8.29 9.16
CA ASP A 396 45.94 7.07 8.37
C ASP A 396 44.70 6.77 7.52
N THR A 397 44.88 6.68 6.20
CA THR A 397 43.79 6.48 5.23
C THR A 397 43.75 5.04 4.75
N HIS A 398 42.80 4.25 5.25
CA HIS A 398 42.43 2.98 4.66
C HIS A 398 41.04 3.04 4.03
N ALA A 399 40.99 2.83 2.71
CA ALA A 399 39.74 2.76 1.96
C ALA A 399 39.04 1.41 2.22
N VAL A 400 37.88 1.45 2.86
CA VAL A 400 36.95 0.31 2.96
C VAL A 400 35.90 0.46 1.87
N THR A 401 35.76 -0.55 1.02
CA THR A 401 34.69 -0.61 0.02
C THR A 401 33.42 -1.15 0.65
N ASP A 402 32.34 -0.37 0.62
CA ASP A 402 31.02 -0.80 1.11
C ASP A 402 30.45 -1.95 0.27
N THR A 403 30.71 -3.17 0.72
CA THR A 403 30.09 -4.41 0.25
C THR A 403 29.66 -5.24 1.44
N ASP A 404 28.42 -5.07 1.93
CA ASP A 404 27.41 -6.09 1.67
C ASP A 404 25.97 -5.67 2.00
N ALA A 405 25.01 -6.25 1.30
CA ALA A 405 23.58 -6.06 1.54
C ALA A 405 22.93 -7.34 2.08
N LEU A 406 23.54 -7.90 3.14
CA LEU A 406 23.04 -9.07 3.85
C LEU A 406 21.85 -8.69 4.75
N MET A 407 20.67 -9.21 4.42
CA MET A 407 19.62 -9.46 5.42
C MET A 407 19.53 -10.97 5.62
N THR A 408 19.63 -11.40 6.87
CA THR A 408 19.30 -12.76 7.29
C THR A 408 17.78 -12.94 7.33
N ASP A 409 17.31 -14.09 6.89
CA ASP A 409 15.91 -14.49 7.07
C ASP A 409 15.64 -14.83 8.54
N ALA A 410 14.48 -14.42 9.05
CA ALA A 410 14.03 -14.76 10.38
C ALA A 410 12.91 -15.82 10.30
N ASN A 411 13.21 -17.02 10.80
CA ASN A 411 12.29 -18.11 11.13
C ASN A 411 11.39 -18.64 10.00
N ALA A 412 11.93 -19.59 9.23
CA ALA A 412 11.19 -20.80 8.85
C ALA A 412 11.97 -22.00 9.43
N ALA A 413 11.37 -22.71 10.38
CA ALA A 413 12.01 -23.83 11.08
C ALA A 413 11.42 -25.16 10.61
N ASP A 414 12.03 -25.74 9.58
CA ASP A 414 11.77 -27.11 9.12
C ASP A 414 13.08 -27.90 9.10
N THR A 415 13.11 -29.05 9.77
CA THR A 415 14.29 -29.93 9.85
C THR A 415 14.31 -30.92 8.68
N PRO A 416 15.33 -30.92 7.80
CA PRO A 416 15.48 -31.96 6.80
C PRO A 416 16.08 -33.23 7.41
N SER A 417 15.40 -34.37 7.27
CA SER A 417 16.00 -35.68 7.54
C SER A 417 16.97 -36.03 6.41
N THR A 418 18.18 -36.45 6.76
CA THR A 418 19.17 -36.99 5.80
C THR A 418 19.09 -38.51 5.76
N ASP A 419 18.98 -39.09 4.55
CA ASP A 419 19.45 -40.45 4.24
C ASP A 419 19.65 -40.60 2.72
N ASP A 420 20.90 -40.53 2.27
CA ASP A 420 21.60 -41.57 1.49
C ASP A 420 20.75 -42.47 0.53
N THR A 421 20.94 -42.50 -0.80
CA THR A 421 22.18 -42.98 -1.46
C THR A 421 22.12 -43.06 -3.01
N ASN A 422 23.31 -43.01 -3.63
CA ASN A 422 23.80 -43.82 -4.79
C ASN A 422 23.40 -43.61 -6.28
N ALA A 423 24.38 -44.01 -7.12
CA ALA A 423 24.40 -44.25 -8.58
C ALA A 423 24.15 -43.04 -9.52
N ALA A 424 25.05 -42.54 -10.38
CA ALA A 424 26.23 -43.02 -11.13
C ALA A 424 25.96 -43.49 -12.58
N SER A 425 26.92 -43.23 -13.48
CA SER A 425 26.88 -43.38 -14.96
C SER A 425 25.82 -42.51 -15.68
N ASP A 426 25.93 -42.19 -16.98
CA ASP A 426 26.88 -42.67 -18.00
C ASP A 426 27.33 -41.57 -19.01
N GLN A 427 28.22 -41.92 -19.93
CA GLN A 427 28.87 -41.08 -20.93
C GLN A 427 27.96 -40.70 -22.12
N SER A 428 28.25 -39.58 -22.77
CA SER A 428 28.32 -39.54 -24.25
C SER A 428 29.16 -38.37 -24.75
N GLU A 429 29.96 -38.61 -25.78
CA GLU A 429 30.75 -37.60 -26.49
C GLU A 429 29.90 -36.91 -27.57
N GLY A 430 30.24 -35.67 -27.94
CA GLY A 430 29.44 -34.89 -28.89
C GLY A 430 30.11 -33.60 -29.36
N GLY A 431 31.23 -33.72 -30.08
CA GLY A 431 31.92 -32.56 -30.65
C GLY A 431 31.17 -31.93 -31.84
N SER A 432 31.30 -30.61 -32.00
CA SER A 432 30.96 -29.92 -33.26
C SER A 432 31.86 -28.71 -33.46
N ASP A 433 32.53 -28.63 -34.62
CA ASP A 433 33.46 -27.57 -34.95
C ASP A 433 32.77 -26.20 -35.11
N ARG A 434 33.46 -25.14 -34.68
CA ARG A 434 33.16 -23.76 -35.08
C ARG A 434 34.45 -23.01 -35.44
N PRO A 435 34.64 -22.59 -36.70
CA PRO A 435 35.79 -21.76 -37.09
C PRO A 435 35.64 -20.32 -36.56
N PRO A 436 36.77 -19.60 -36.35
CA PRO A 436 36.76 -18.27 -35.76
C PRO A 436 36.29 -17.17 -36.74
N PRO A 437 35.67 -16.08 -36.25
CA PRO A 437 35.31 -14.93 -37.08
C PRO A 437 36.57 -14.16 -37.54
N GLN A 438 36.69 -13.93 -38.84
CA GLN A 438 37.83 -13.20 -39.41
C GLN A 438 37.75 -11.69 -39.15
N SER A 439 38.91 -11.10 -38.87
CA SER A 439 39.07 -9.64 -38.84
C SER A 439 39.16 -9.05 -40.26
N LYS A 440 38.54 -7.89 -40.46
CA LYS A 440 38.88 -6.98 -41.57
C LYS A 440 38.96 -5.55 -41.06
N SER A 441 40.02 -4.86 -41.46
CA SER A 441 40.35 -3.50 -41.07
C SER A 441 40.31 -2.54 -42.26
N ALA A 442 40.46 -1.25 -41.93
CA ALA A 442 41.01 -0.16 -42.75
C ALA A 442 40.06 0.74 -43.56
N GLY A 443 40.47 2.03 -43.63
CA GLY A 443 40.18 2.91 -44.78
C GLY A 443 39.21 4.07 -44.54
N GLY A 444 39.65 5.17 -43.89
CA GLY A 444 38.80 6.36 -43.75
C GLY A 444 39.47 7.62 -43.18
N LYS A 445 40.46 8.22 -43.88
CA LYS A 445 41.07 9.52 -43.52
C LYS A 445 40.55 10.65 -44.41
N ARG A 446 40.02 11.75 -43.84
CA ARG A 446 40.47 13.17 -44.04
C ARG A 446 39.47 14.23 -43.53
N ARG A 447 39.94 14.98 -42.52
CA ARG A 447 39.76 16.42 -42.20
C ARG A 447 39.55 17.37 -43.43
N PRO A 448 39.27 18.68 -43.22
CA PRO A 448 38.35 19.34 -42.26
C PRO A 448 37.61 20.56 -42.91
N ALA A 449 36.75 21.29 -42.17
CA ALA A 449 36.49 22.73 -42.42
C ALA A 449 35.79 23.44 -41.25
N ASP A 450 36.07 24.73 -41.17
CA ASP A 450 35.66 25.76 -40.21
C ASP A 450 34.15 26.03 -40.04
N LEU A 451 33.78 26.54 -38.87
CA LEU A 451 32.96 27.77 -38.77
C LEU A 451 33.12 28.41 -37.37
N ALA A 452 33.47 29.71 -37.34
CA ALA A 452 33.70 30.47 -36.11
C ALA A 452 33.02 31.84 -36.15
N LYS A 453 32.79 32.42 -34.95
CA LYS A 453 32.36 33.81 -34.68
C LYS A 453 30.99 34.25 -35.23
N LYS A 454 30.01 34.28 -34.33
CA LYS A 454 29.30 35.50 -33.84
C LYS A 454 28.46 35.11 -32.62
N GLY A 455 28.37 35.85 -31.52
CA GLY A 455 28.92 37.18 -31.24
C GLY A 455 27.83 38.24 -31.22
N LYS A 456 27.18 38.41 -30.06
CA LYS A 456 26.41 39.59 -29.68
C LYS A 456 26.27 39.66 -28.16
N GLU A 457 26.78 40.75 -27.59
CA GLU A 457 26.39 41.20 -26.25
C GLU A 457 24.97 41.77 -26.31
N ASN A 458 24.29 41.81 -25.17
CA ASN A 458 23.15 42.70 -24.94
C ASN A 458 23.23 43.21 -23.49
N LYS A 459 23.97 44.30 -23.28
CA LYS A 459 23.77 45.17 -22.13
C LYS A 459 22.62 46.12 -22.45
N ALA A 460 21.54 46.03 -21.70
CA ALA A 460 20.44 47.00 -21.73
C ALA A 460 19.97 47.25 -20.29
N SER A 461 20.59 48.21 -19.64
CA SER A 461 20.08 48.84 -18.41
C SER A 461 18.97 49.82 -18.77
N ASN A 462 17.87 49.84 -18.01
CA ASN A 462 17.10 51.04 -17.71
C ASN A 462 16.08 50.75 -16.59
N ASN A 463 16.02 51.68 -15.63
CA ASN A 463 15.06 51.83 -14.53
C ASN A 463 14.69 50.56 -13.75
#